data_AF-A0A1G7XAW3-F1
#
_entry.id   AF-A0A1G7XAW3-F1
#
_cell.length_a   1.000
_cell.length_b   1.000
_cell.length_c   1.000
_cell.angle_alpha   90.00
_cell.angle_beta   90.00
_cell.angle_gamma   90.00
#
_symmetry.space_group_name_H-M   'P 1'
#
loop_
_entity.id
_entity.type
_entity.pdbx_description
1 polymer ?
#
loop_
_entity_poly.entity_id
_entity_poly.type
_entity_poly.pdbx_seq_one_letter_code
_entity_poly.pdbx_strand_id
1 'polypeptide(L)'
;MPRFALLAVLTALLAVVTAGTATAHGSGLASEPHLPRVLGLDPPVPGLVVRVVEGGARLALVNDTAATVEVVPVADRGEEPVVPPGGSAHWADPRVATSPSGGPVAWTIPLSVDGEPVALRGETIWPPAPATAGWWGLTAALAVGAALLGARAVRRRWAELAVAGLGLLAVAAHLVHVLGSAGVPVDLPYWPTVFGTAGIGIGAWAAAVAGAALTVAGTRWGTLLTGIGGTVLALLTVSDTDSFADAVLPYAWDPTLDRIATAGTVGLGVGLLLTGFAALRAMTPDTLPDQAVPEEAR
;
A
#
# COMPACT_ATOMS: atom_id res chain seq x y z
N MET A 1 -7.53 -7.28 -34.87
CA MET A 1 -6.76 -8.34 -34.15
C MET A 1 -5.30 -7.97 -33.82
N PRO A 2 -4.46 -7.38 -34.70
CA PRO A 2 -3.03 -7.21 -34.39
C PRO A 2 -2.73 -6.20 -33.26
N ARG A 3 -3.59 -5.18 -33.08
CA ARG A 3 -3.43 -4.16 -32.03
C ARG A 3 -3.67 -4.69 -30.61
N PHE A 4 -4.55 -5.68 -30.45
CA PHE A 4 -4.88 -6.26 -29.14
C PHE A 4 -3.83 -7.28 -28.69
N ALA A 5 -3.30 -8.07 -29.62
CA ALA A 5 -2.19 -8.98 -29.34
C ALA A 5 -0.93 -8.20 -28.94
N LEU A 6 -0.64 -7.08 -29.63
CA LEU A 6 0.48 -6.20 -29.27
C LEU A 6 0.30 -5.61 -27.86
N LEU A 7 -0.90 -5.16 -27.50
CA LEU A 7 -1.18 -4.61 -26.18
C LEU A 7 -1.01 -5.66 -25.07
N ALA A 8 -1.53 -6.88 -25.27
CA ALA A 8 -1.36 -7.97 -24.31
C ALA A 8 0.11 -8.37 -24.13
N VAL A 9 0.88 -8.41 -25.22
CA VAL A 9 2.33 -8.71 -25.18
C VAL A 9 3.10 -7.59 -24.48
N LEU A 10 2.78 -6.32 -24.75
CA LEU A 10 3.41 -5.19 -24.07
C LEU A 10 3.09 -5.18 -22.57
N THR A 11 1.85 -5.48 -22.16
CA THR A 11 1.47 -5.59 -20.74
C THR A 11 2.20 -6.75 -20.05
N ALA A 12 2.31 -7.91 -20.73
CA ALA A 12 3.04 -9.06 -20.20
C ALA A 12 4.54 -8.78 -20.07
N LEU A 13 5.15 -8.11 -21.06
CA LEU A 13 6.55 -7.70 -21.00
C LEU A 13 6.80 -6.66 -19.91
N LEU A 14 5.89 -5.70 -19.72
CA LEU A 14 5.99 -4.72 -18.65
C LEU A 14 5.94 -5.39 -17.27
N ALA A 15 5.05 -6.37 -17.09
CA ALA A 15 4.93 -7.14 -15.84
C ALA A 15 6.18 -7.97 -15.51
N VAL A 16 6.88 -8.50 -16.53
CA VAL A 16 8.14 -9.25 -16.36
C VAL A 16 9.30 -8.31 -16.00
N VAL A 17 9.30 -7.08 -16.51
CA VAL A 17 10.34 -6.08 -16.20
C VAL A 17 10.15 -5.47 -14.80
N THR A 18 8.92 -5.44 -14.26
CA THR A 18 8.61 -4.88 -12.93
C THR A 18 8.63 -5.91 -11.79
N ALA A 19 8.94 -7.19 -12.07
CA ALA A 19 9.02 -8.26 -11.08
C ALA A 19 10.31 -8.24 -10.23
N GLY A 20 10.83 -7.04 -9.93
CA GLY A 20 11.75 -6.89 -8.81
C GLY A 20 11.02 -7.36 -7.56
N THR A 21 11.64 -8.26 -6.79
CA THR A 21 11.12 -8.69 -5.48
C THR A 21 10.61 -7.46 -4.74
N ALA A 22 9.35 -7.51 -4.27
CA ALA A 22 8.73 -6.45 -3.49
C ALA A 22 9.59 -6.16 -2.26
N THR A 23 10.57 -5.28 -2.44
CA THR A 23 11.59 -4.87 -1.48
C THR A 23 11.01 -3.82 -0.53
N ALA A 24 9.73 -3.47 -0.70
CA ALA A 24 8.97 -2.53 0.11
C ALA A 24 8.72 -3.03 1.53
N HIS A 25 8.47 -4.34 1.74
CA HIS A 25 8.25 -4.88 3.10
C HIS A 25 9.54 -5.06 3.92
N GLY A 26 10.72 -4.78 3.35
CA GLY A 26 12.01 -4.89 4.03
C GLY A 26 12.52 -3.60 4.67
N SER A 27 11.79 -2.48 4.53
CA SER A 27 12.28 -1.15 4.95
C SER A 27 11.86 -0.73 6.36
N GLY A 28 11.10 -1.56 7.10
CA GLY A 28 10.62 -1.23 8.45
C GLY A 28 9.44 -0.23 8.48
N LEU A 29 8.88 0.11 7.32
CA LEU A 29 7.68 0.94 7.18
C LEU A 29 6.41 0.08 7.30
N ALA A 30 6.09 -0.31 8.52
CA ALA A 30 4.81 -0.96 8.85
C ALA A 30 3.85 0.06 9.48
N SER A 31 2.54 -0.22 9.43
CA SER A 31 1.59 0.47 10.28
C SER A 31 1.81 0.04 11.74
N GLU A 32 1.55 0.96 12.67
CA GLU A 32 1.84 0.76 14.08
C GLU A 32 0.70 1.30 14.96
N PRO A 33 0.41 0.67 16.12
CA PRO A 33 -0.56 1.17 17.08
C PRO A 33 -0.02 2.34 17.90
N HIS A 34 1.24 2.73 17.70
CA HIS A 34 1.97 3.65 18.56
C HIS A 34 2.73 4.72 17.77
N LEU A 35 2.95 5.88 18.39
CA LEU A 35 3.63 7.02 17.82
C LEU A 35 4.76 7.49 18.75
N PRO A 36 6.04 7.32 18.37
CA PRO A 36 7.12 7.97 19.09
C PRO A 36 7.09 9.48 18.86
N ARG A 37 7.54 10.23 19.86
CA ARG A 37 7.64 11.70 19.87
C ARG A 37 8.93 12.13 20.54
N VAL A 38 9.65 13.03 19.88
CA VAL A 38 10.78 13.73 20.50
C VAL A 38 10.22 14.84 21.40
N LEU A 39 10.67 14.87 22.64
CA LEU A 39 10.30 15.91 23.61
C LEU A 39 11.37 17.01 23.68
N GLY A 40 12.64 16.67 23.47
CA GLY A 40 13.72 17.65 23.41
C GLY A 40 15.10 17.06 23.70
N LEU A 41 16.08 17.93 23.81
CA LEU A 41 17.47 17.63 24.18
C LEU A 41 17.76 18.17 25.59
N ASP A 42 18.53 17.43 26.38
CA ASP A 42 18.99 17.85 27.71
C ASP A 42 20.50 17.63 27.89
N PRO A 43 21.32 18.69 28.02
CA PRO A 43 20.93 20.10 27.90
C PRO A 43 20.49 20.46 26.46
N PRO A 44 19.73 21.56 26.26
CA PRO A 44 19.39 22.03 24.92
C PRO A 44 20.64 22.40 24.11
N VAL A 45 20.70 21.97 22.85
CA VAL A 45 21.81 22.26 21.92
C VAL A 45 21.31 23.12 20.76
N PRO A 46 21.62 24.42 20.72
CA PRO A 46 21.22 25.29 19.60
C PRO A 46 21.77 24.80 18.26
N GLY A 47 20.90 24.64 17.26
CA GLY A 47 21.27 24.14 15.92
C GLY A 47 21.14 22.63 15.73
N LEU A 48 20.88 21.86 16.80
CA LEU A 48 20.62 20.42 16.68
C LEU A 48 19.10 20.16 16.68
N VAL A 49 18.61 19.54 15.61
CA VAL A 49 17.19 19.18 15.47
C VAL A 49 17.07 17.67 15.32
N VAL A 50 16.26 17.04 16.19
CA VAL A 50 15.87 15.64 16.04
C VAL A 50 14.35 15.55 15.95
N ARG A 51 13.85 14.79 14.98
CA ARG A 51 12.42 14.54 14.78
C ARG A 51 12.17 13.07 14.46
N VAL A 52 10.94 12.63 14.70
CA VAL A 52 10.45 11.35 14.20
C VAL A 52 10.05 11.52 12.74
N VAL A 53 10.41 10.56 11.90
CA VAL A 53 10.05 10.49 10.47
C VAL A 53 9.48 9.12 10.13
N GLU A 54 9.06 8.94 8.89
CA GLU A 54 8.67 7.62 8.38
C GLU A 54 7.55 6.94 9.20
N GLY A 55 6.58 7.75 9.64
CA GLY A 55 5.44 7.24 10.43
C GLY A 55 5.83 6.70 11.81
N GLY A 56 7.00 7.03 12.34
CA GLY A 56 7.46 6.50 13.64
C GLY A 56 8.62 5.52 13.54
N ALA A 57 8.90 4.97 12.37
CA ALA A 57 9.90 3.93 12.20
C ALA A 57 11.34 4.41 12.44
N ARG A 58 11.62 5.71 12.21
CA ARG A 58 12.97 6.28 12.27
C ARG A 58 13.01 7.66 12.89
N LEU A 59 14.20 8.03 13.37
CA LEU A 59 14.59 9.36 13.77
C LEU A 59 15.36 10.04 12.63
N ALA A 60 15.15 11.35 12.47
CA ALA A 60 15.93 12.22 11.61
C ALA A 60 16.66 13.25 12.46
N LEU A 61 17.98 13.33 12.29
CA LEU A 61 18.83 14.31 12.94
C LEU A 61 19.40 15.25 11.88
N VAL A 62 19.29 16.56 12.13
CA VAL A 62 19.91 17.62 11.35
C VAL A 62 20.84 18.40 12.28
N ASN A 63 22.12 18.47 11.91
CA ASN A 63 23.17 19.08 12.71
C ASN A 63 23.62 20.42 12.10
N ASP A 64 22.96 21.51 12.47
CA ASP A 64 23.37 22.88 12.10
C ASP A 64 24.31 23.50 13.15
N THR A 65 24.93 22.67 14.00
CA THR A 65 25.94 23.12 14.97
C THR A 65 27.33 23.19 14.33
N ALA A 66 28.31 23.73 15.07
CA ALA A 66 29.71 23.69 14.67
C ALA A 66 30.43 22.39 15.10
N ALA A 67 29.75 21.50 15.83
CA ALA A 67 30.31 20.30 16.43
C ALA A 67 29.84 19.03 15.70
N THR A 68 30.63 17.96 15.80
CA THR A 68 30.18 16.61 15.41
C THR A 68 29.22 16.08 16.46
N VAL A 69 28.13 15.46 16.01
CA VAL A 69 27.14 14.81 16.88
C VAL A 69 27.19 13.31 16.65
N GLU A 70 27.37 12.56 17.74
CA GLU A 70 27.42 11.10 17.72
C GLU A 70 26.21 10.55 18.49
N VAL A 71 25.50 9.59 17.89
CA VAL A 71 24.53 8.77 18.61
C VAL A 71 25.31 7.69 19.36
N VAL A 72 25.19 7.65 20.69
CA VAL A 72 26.00 6.72 21.50
C VAL A 72 25.52 5.28 21.23
N PRO A 73 26.43 4.36 20.84
CA PRO A 73 26.10 2.97 20.54
C PRO A 73 25.44 2.23 21.69
N VAL A 74 24.48 1.37 21.34
CA VAL A 74 24.03 0.31 22.24
C VAL A 74 25.06 -0.81 22.21
N ALA A 75 25.50 -1.28 23.38
CA ALA A 75 26.44 -2.40 23.48
C ALA A 75 25.97 -3.60 22.64
N ASP A 76 26.91 -4.25 21.95
CA ASP A 76 26.69 -5.43 21.10
C ASP A 76 25.82 -5.21 19.85
N ARG A 77 25.65 -3.96 19.38
CA ARG A 77 25.05 -3.63 18.08
C ARG A 77 25.91 -2.66 17.28
N GLY A 78 25.67 -2.63 15.96
CA GLY A 78 26.51 -2.00 14.94
C GLY A 78 26.72 -0.48 15.09
N GLU A 79 27.31 0.12 14.06
CA GLU A 79 27.64 1.55 14.06
C GLU A 79 26.37 2.41 14.11
N GLU A 80 26.27 3.26 15.13
CA GLU A 80 25.26 4.32 15.21
C GLU A 80 25.70 5.56 14.41
N PRO A 81 24.78 6.46 14.03
CA PRO A 81 25.12 7.63 13.23
C PRO A 81 26.15 8.57 13.89
N VAL A 82 27.15 8.96 13.11
CA VAL A 82 28.05 10.09 13.39
C VAL A 82 27.75 11.18 12.36
N VAL A 83 27.30 12.34 12.82
CA VAL A 83 26.78 13.42 11.97
C VAL A 83 27.69 14.64 12.07
N PRO A 84 28.46 14.97 11.02
CA PRO A 84 29.33 16.14 11.03
C PRO A 84 28.53 17.46 11.00
N PRO A 85 29.17 18.61 11.25
CA PRO A 85 28.58 19.93 11.05
C PRO A 85 27.96 20.10 9.66
N GLY A 86 26.72 20.61 9.60
CA GLY A 86 25.92 20.75 8.37
C GLY A 86 25.37 19.43 7.82
N GLY A 87 25.57 18.32 8.53
CA GLY A 87 25.14 16.99 8.12
C GLY A 87 23.73 16.62 8.59
N SER A 88 23.22 15.51 8.05
CA SER A 88 21.98 14.88 8.50
C SER A 88 22.10 13.36 8.49
N ALA A 89 21.35 12.70 9.36
CA ALA A 89 21.23 11.23 9.37
C ALA A 89 19.83 10.77 9.72
N HIS A 90 19.52 9.54 9.30
CA HIS A 90 18.26 8.86 9.57
C HIS A 90 18.53 7.45 10.09
N TRP A 91 17.95 7.05 11.22
CA TRP A 91 18.18 5.73 11.80
C TRP A 91 16.96 5.22 12.58
N ALA A 92 16.85 3.90 12.72
CA ALA A 92 15.92 3.27 13.64
C ALA A 92 16.67 3.00 14.95
N ASP A 93 16.08 3.39 16.08
CA ASP A 93 16.73 3.27 17.38
C ASP A 93 16.00 2.27 18.27
N PRO A 94 16.64 1.18 18.72
CA PRO A 94 15.99 0.15 19.53
C PRO A 94 15.59 0.63 20.93
N ARG A 95 16.08 1.79 21.38
CA ARG A 95 15.71 2.40 22.66
C ARG A 95 14.36 3.09 22.60
N VAL A 96 13.83 3.35 21.41
CA VAL A 96 12.45 3.84 21.23
C VAL A 96 11.51 2.70 21.64
N ALA A 97 11.10 2.75 22.91
CA ALA A 97 10.41 1.65 23.55
C ALA A 97 8.96 1.52 23.05
N THR A 98 8.56 0.27 22.82
CA THR A 98 7.17 -0.15 22.62
C THR A 98 6.71 -0.88 23.88
N SER A 99 5.94 -0.23 24.76
CA SER A 99 5.37 -0.93 25.92
C SER A 99 3.97 -1.45 25.58
N PRO A 100 3.61 -2.67 26.03
CA PRO A 100 2.24 -3.16 25.89
C PRO A 100 1.23 -2.46 26.82
N SER A 101 1.67 -1.55 27.71
CA SER A 101 0.83 -1.00 28.79
C SER A 101 -0.16 0.09 28.39
N GLY A 102 -0.22 0.48 27.10
CA GLY A 102 -1.20 1.44 26.56
C GLY A 102 -1.09 2.90 27.05
N GLY A 103 -0.21 3.18 28.01
CA GLY A 103 0.12 4.53 28.47
C GLY A 103 1.41 5.06 27.83
N PRO A 104 1.69 6.39 27.92
CA PRO A 104 2.93 6.96 27.43
C PRO A 104 4.17 6.32 28.06
N VAL A 105 5.19 6.04 27.25
CA VAL A 105 6.43 5.40 27.69
C VAL A 105 7.59 6.31 27.35
N ALA A 106 8.23 6.86 28.38
CA ALA A 106 9.40 7.69 28.19
C ALA A 106 10.59 6.84 27.71
N TRP A 107 11.38 7.40 26.81
CA TRP A 107 12.63 6.83 26.34
C TRP A 107 13.73 7.91 26.27
N THR A 108 14.98 7.46 26.25
CA THR A 108 16.14 8.34 26.17
C THR A 108 17.21 7.71 25.31
N ILE A 109 17.76 8.52 24.41
CA ILE A 109 18.84 8.16 23.50
C ILE A 109 20.04 9.04 23.88
N PRO A 110 21.11 8.47 24.46
CA PRO A 110 22.35 9.22 24.68
C PRO A 110 22.99 9.64 23.35
N LEU A 111 23.34 10.92 23.27
CA LEU A 111 24.13 11.55 22.22
C LEU A 111 25.42 12.11 22.84
N SER A 112 26.42 12.35 22.00
CA SER A 112 27.64 13.06 22.33
C SER A 112 27.81 14.22 21.35
N VAL A 113 28.02 15.45 21.85
CA VAL A 113 28.25 16.65 21.04
C VAL A 113 29.62 17.20 21.41
N ASP A 114 30.60 17.03 20.52
CA ASP A 114 32.01 17.33 20.82
C ASP A 114 32.55 16.67 22.11
N GLY A 115 32.07 15.46 22.41
CA GLY A 115 32.43 14.71 23.62
C GLY A 115 31.56 15.03 24.84
N GLU A 116 30.72 16.07 24.79
CA GLU A 116 29.81 16.40 25.88
C GLU A 116 28.51 15.56 25.80
N PRO A 117 28.07 14.95 26.91
CA PRO A 117 26.89 14.09 26.92
C PRO A 117 25.61 14.93 26.77
N VAL A 118 24.74 14.51 25.85
CA VAL A 118 23.42 15.10 25.62
C VAL A 118 22.38 13.99 25.57
N ALA A 119 21.27 14.15 26.29
CA ALA A 119 20.17 13.21 26.27
C ALA A 119 19.08 13.65 25.29
N LEU A 120 18.83 12.86 24.24
CA LEU A 120 17.62 12.98 23.45
C LEU A 120 16.48 12.31 24.20
N ARG A 121 15.52 13.12 24.67
CA ARG A 121 14.34 12.66 25.39
C ARG A 121 13.16 12.53 24.45
N GLY A 122 12.38 11.48 24.66
CA GLY A 122 11.12 11.30 23.97
C GLY A 122 10.15 10.43 24.74
N GLU A 123 8.99 10.23 24.12
CA GLU A 123 7.96 9.32 24.60
C GLU A 123 7.33 8.57 23.44
N THR A 124 6.82 7.38 23.71
CA THR A 124 5.94 6.63 22.81
C THR A 124 4.52 6.72 23.34
N ILE A 125 3.57 7.13 22.51
CA ILE A 125 2.15 7.20 22.86
C ILE A 125 1.33 6.22 22.01
N TRP A 126 0.13 5.87 22.46
CA TRP A 126 -0.84 5.04 21.73
C TRP A 126 -2.09 5.88 21.40
N PRO A 127 -2.15 6.49 20.20
CA PRO A 127 -3.36 7.18 19.77
C PRO A 127 -4.55 6.22 19.72
N PRO A 128 -5.79 6.72 19.79
CA PRO A 128 -6.96 5.86 19.70
C PRO A 128 -6.97 5.09 18.38
N ALA A 129 -7.22 3.79 18.46
CA ALA A 129 -7.37 2.96 17.27
C ALA A 129 -8.54 3.45 16.41
N PRO A 130 -8.43 3.37 15.07
CA PRO A 130 -9.56 3.61 14.17
C PRO A 130 -10.72 2.65 14.43
N ALA A 131 -11.91 2.98 13.91
CA ALA A 131 -13.08 2.11 13.98
C ALA A 131 -12.94 0.90 13.02
N THR A 132 -12.14 -0.09 13.40
CA THR A 132 -11.79 -1.26 12.56
C THR A 132 -12.99 -1.95 11.93
N ALA A 133 -14.05 -2.18 12.70
CA ALA A 133 -15.28 -2.79 12.18
C ALA A 133 -15.96 -1.93 11.09
N GLY A 134 -15.84 -0.61 11.18
CA GLY A 134 -16.37 0.32 10.17
C GLY A 134 -15.64 0.19 8.83
N TRP A 135 -14.31 0.05 8.85
CA TRP A 135 -13.50 -0.12 7.65
C TRP A 135 -13.72 -1.48 6.96
N TRP A 136 -13.84 -2.56 7.74
CA TRP A 136 -14.26 -3.86 7.21
C TRP A 136 -15.68 -3.84 6.66
N GLY A 137 -16.60 -3.13 7.34
CA GLY A 137 -17.96 -2.92 6.87
C GLY A 137 -18.01 -2.21 5.52
N LEU A 138 -17.23 -1.14 5.35
CA LEU A 138 -17.09 -0.43 4.07
C LEU A 138 -16.53 -1.35 2.98
N THR A 139 -15.45 -2.07 3.27
CA THR A 139 -14.81 -3.01 2.34
C THR A 139 -15.80 -4.08 1.87
N ALA A 140 -16.54 -4.69 2.80
CA ALA A 140 -17.56 -5.69 2.49
C ALA A 140 -18.72 -5.11 1.67
N ALA A 141 -19.19 -3.90 2.00
CA ALA A 141 -20.25 -3.23 1.26
C ALA A 141 -19.83 -2.93 -0.20
N LEU A 142 -18.59 -2.49 -0.42
CA LEU A 142 -18.03 -2.28 -1.75
C LEU A 142 -17.92 -3.58 -2.55
N ALA A 143 -17.44 -4.66 -1.92
CA ALA A 143 -17.34 -5.98 -2.54
C ALA A 143 -18.71 -6.52 -2.97
N VAL A 144 -19.70 -6.46 -2.08
CA VAL A 144 -21.08 -6.90 -2.38
C VAL A 144 -21.68 -6.03 -3.48
N GLY A 145 -21.54 -4.71 -3.41
CA GLY A 145 -22.05 -3.78 -4.43
C GLY A 145 -21.47 -4.07 -5.82
N ALA A 146 -20.14 -4.22 -5.90
CA ALA A 146 -19.45 -4.55 -7.14
C ALA A 146 -19.87 -5.93 -7.69
N ALA A 147 -19.99 -6.96 -6.84
CA ALA A 147 -20.44 -8.29 -7.25
C ALA A 147 -21.89 -8.30 -7.76
N LEU A 148 -22.80 -7.57 -7.10
CA LEU A 148 -24.20 -7.45 -7.51
C LEU A 148 -24.36 -6.70 -8.84
N LEU A 149 -23.48 -5.72 -9.11
CA LEU A 149 -23.38 -5.06 -10.41
C LEU A 149 -22.82 -6.00 -11.47
N GLY A 150 -21.78 -6.76 -11.14
CA GLY A 150 -21.20 -7.77 -12.01
C GLY A 150 -22.18 -8.86 -12.45
N ALA A 151 -22.98 -9.38 -11.52
CA ALA A 151 -24.04 -10.33 -11.84
C ALA A 151 -25.07 -9.77 -12.83
N ARG A 152 -25.31 -8.45 -12.81
CA ARG A 152 -26.20 -7.75 -13.75
C ARG A 152 -25.51 -7.41 -15.07
N ALA A 153 -24.20 -7.21 -15.07
CA ALA A 153 -23.41 -6.83 -16.25
C ALA A 153 -23.58 -7.84 -17.39
N VAL A 154 -23.68 -9.14 -17.08
CA VAL A 154 -23.92 -10.21 -18.06
C VAL A 154 -25.19 -10.00 -18.91
N ARG A 155 -26.19 -9.29 -18.37
CA ARG A 155 -27.51 -9.11 -19.04
C ARG A 155 -27.79 -7.67 -19.44
N ARG A 156 -27.06 -6.70 -18.90
CA ARG A 156 -27.42 -5.28 -18.98
C ARG A 156 -26.18 -4.43 -19.27
N ARG A 157 -26.21 -3.76 -20.42
CA ARG A 157 -25.12 -2.88 -20.89
C ARG A 157 -24.72 -1.79 -19.89
N TRP A 158 -25.69 -1.15 -19.24
CA TRP A 158 -25.40 -0.12 -18.24
C TRP A 158 -24.60 -0.67 -17.05
N ALA A 159 -24.84 -1.93 -16.67
CA ALA A 159 -24.14 -2.57 -15.56
C ALA A 159 -22.72 -2.98 -15.96
N GLU A 160 -22.47 -3.34 -17.23
CA GLU A 160 -21.11 -3.50 -17.74
C GLU A 160 -20.32 -2.19 -17.65
N LEU A 161 -20.92 -1.08 -18.07
CA LEU A 161 -20.30 0.24 -17.97
C LEU A 161 -20.05 0.66 -16.52
N ALA A 162 -20.96 0.32 -15.60
CA ALA A 162 -20.77 0.54 -14.17
C ALA A 162 -19.57 -0.28 -13.64
N VAL A 163 -19.46 -1.55 -14.01
CA VAL A 163 -18.30 -2.42 -13.66
C VAL A 163 -16.99 -1.85 -14.19
N ALA A 164 -16.97 -1.36 -15.44
CA ALA A 164 -15.80 -0.67 -15.99
C ALA A 164 -15.42 0.56 -15.14
N GLY A 165 -16.41 1.36 -14.75
CA GLY A 165 -16.21 2.49 -13.83
C GLY A 165 -15.64 2.08 -12.47
N LEU A 166 -16.13 0.97 -11.89
CA LEU A 166 -15.60 0.43 -10.63
C LEU A 166 -14.15 -0.07 -10.76
N GLY A 167 -13.81 -0.68 -11.90
CA GLY A 167 -12.43 -1.06 -12.19
C GLY A 167 -11.48 0.15 -12.24
N LEU A 168 -11.90 1.23 -12.89
CA LEU A 168 -11.13 2.48 -12.90
C LEU A 168 -11.05 3.12 -11.52
N LEU A 169 -12.11 3.03 -10.72
CA LEU A 169 -12.10 3.51 -9.34
C LEU A 169 -11.13 2.71 -8.45
N ALA A 170 -11.05 1.39 -8.63
CA ALA A 170 -10.06 0.55 -7.95
C ALA A 170 -8.62 0.94 -8.33
N VAL A 171 -8.37 1.24 -9.62
CA VAL A 171 -7.07 1.77 -10.07
C VAL A 171 -6.76 3.12 -9.40
N ALA A 172 -7.72 4.04 -9.38
CA ALA A 172 -7.54 5.35 -8.76
C ALA A 172 -7.26 5.24 -7.25
N ALA A 173 -7.99 4.37 -6.55
CA ALA A 173 -7.76 4.08 -5.13
C ALA A 173 -6.35 3.52 -4.89
N HIS A 174 -5.93 2.52 -5.65
CA HIS A 174 -4.58 1.96 -5.53
C HIS A 174 -3.49 2.98 -5.87
N LEU A 175 -3.71 3.86 -6.85
CA LEU A 175 -2.78 4.95 -7.16
C LEU A 175 -2.63 5.92 -5.98
N VAL A 176 -3.73 6.32 -5.35
CA VAL A 176 -3.71 7.18 -4.16
C VAL A 176 -2.93 6.51 -3.02
N HIS A 177 -3.16 5.22 -2.78
CA HIS A 177 -2.38 4.45 -1.80
C HIS A 177 -0.88 4.48 -2.13
N VAL A 178 -0.49 4.06 -3.35
CA VAL A 178 0.92 4.02 -3.78
C VAL A 178 1.61 5.38 -3.69
N LEU A 179 0.97 6.44 -4.17
CA LEU A 179 1.57 7.77 -4.22
C LEU A 179 1.79 8.37 -2.81
N GLY A 180 0.88 8.10 -1.88
CA GLY A 180 1.02 8.56 -0.50
C GLY A 180 2.04 7.72 0.29
N SER A 181 2.10 6.41 0.07
CA SER A 181 3.13 5.53 0.66
C SER A 181 4.53 5.88 0.15
N ALA A 182 4.67 6.23 -1.14
CA ALA A 182 5.95 6.62 -1.72
C ALA A 182 6.49 7.96 -1.21
N GLY A 183 5.65 8.79 -0.57
CA GLY A 183 6.06 10.06 0.03
C GLY A 183 6.68 9.92 1.43
N VAL A 184 6.75 8.70 1.97
CA VAL A 184 7.14 8.44 3.36
C VAL A 184 8.66 8.22 3.53
N PRO A 185 9.33 7.39 2.71
CA PRO A 185 10.77 7.18 2.85
C PRO A 185 11.55 8.48 2.68
N VAL A 186 12.45 8.78 3.62
CA VAL A 186 13.23 10.04 3.60
C VAL A 186 14.55 9.93 2.81
N ASP A 187 15.04 8.71 2.58
CA ASP A 187 16.31 8.45 1.91
C ASP A 187 16.16 7.94 0.46
N LEU A 188 14.93 7.83 -0.03
CA LEU A 188 14.66 7.28 -1.36
C LEU A 188 14.09 8.34 -2.30
N PRO A 189 14.51 8.37 -3.58
CA PRO A 189 13.91 9.26 -4.57
C PRO A 189 12.45 8.88 -4.84
N TYR A 190 11.56 9.88 -4.88
CA TYR A 190 10.11 9.67 -4.95
C TYR A 190 9.63 8.76 -6.10
N TRP A 191 10.03 9.05 -7.35
CA TRP A 191 9.51 8.30 -8.50
C TRP A 191 9.96 6.83 -8.55
N PRO A 192 11.25 6.50 -8.31
CA PRO A 192 11.65 5.12 -8.13
C PRO A 192 10.87 4.40 -7.02
N THR A 193 10.59 5.07 -5.90
CA THR A 193 9.74 4.52 -4.83
C THR A 193 8.32 4.27 -5.32
N VAL A 194 7.67 5.21 -6.02
CA VAL A 194 6.33 5.02 -6.60
C VAL A 194 6.27 3.76 -7.47
N PHE A 195 7.24 3.57 -8.36
CA PHE A 195 7.26 2.38 -9.22
C PHE A 195 7.60 1.09 -8.46
N GLY A 196 8.48 1.17 -7.45
CA GLY A 196 8.81 0.05 -6.57
C GLY A 196 7.62 -0.40 -5.72
N THR A 197 6.89 0.54 -5.12
CA THR A 197 5.67 0.29 -4.35
C THR A 197 4.53 -0.20 -5.24
N ALA A 198 4.39 0.33 -6.46
CA ALA A 198 3.38 -0.16 -7.40
C ALA A 198 3.65 -1.60 -7.87
N GLY A 199 4.92 -1.95 -8.12
CA GLY A 199 5.35 -3.29 -8.53
C GLY A 199 4.53 -3.86 -9.69
N ILE A 200 4.02 -5.08 -9.53
CA ILE A 200 3.15 -5.73 -10.54
C ILE A 200 1.75 -5.08 -10.65
N GLY A 201 1.39 -4.17 -9.74
CA GLY A 201 0.16 -3.37 -9.79
C GLY A 201 0.07 -2.50 -11.04
N ILE A 202 1.20 -2.09 -11.64
CA ILE A 202 1.22 -1.36 -12.92
C ILE A 202 0.56 -2.17 -14.04
N GLY A 203 0.85 -3.47 -14.10
CA GLY A 203 0.20 -4.39 -15.05
C GLY A 203 -1.30 -4.52 -14.80
N ALA A 204 -1.71 -4.52 -13.53
CA ALA A 204 -3.12 -4.56 -13.15
C ALA A 204 -3.86 -3.25 -13.51
N TRP A 205 -3.21 -2.09 -13.40
CA TRP A 205 -3.76 -0.81 -13.88
C TRP A 205 -3.99 -0.85 -15.38
N ALA A 206 -2.99 -1.30 -16.15
CA ALA A 206 -3.10 -1.42 -17.60
C ALA A 206 -4.23 -2.39 -18.00
N ALA A 207 -4.34 -3.53 -17.32
CA ALA A 207 -5.42 -4.50 -17.53
C ALA A 207 -6.80 -3.87 -17.24
N ALA A 208 -6.99 -3.22 -16.10
CA ALA A 208 -8.26 -2.59 -15.74
C ALA A 208 -8.65 -1.46 -16.72
N VAL A 209 -7.71 -0.61 -17.13
CA VAL A 209 -7.96 0.47 -18.11
C VAL A 209 -8.30 -0.11 -19.49
N ALA A 210 -7.53 -1.09 -19.96
CA ALA A 210 -7.81 -1.76 -21.22
C ALA A 210 -9.17 -2.49 -21.17
N GLY A 211 -9.48 -3.13 -20.04
CA GLY A 211 -10.75 -3.78 -19.78
C GLY A 211 -11.92 -2.79 -19.84
N ALA A 212 -11.78 -1.62 -19.21
CA ALA A 212 -12.78 -0.57 -19.26
C ALA A 212 -13.00 -0.05 -20.70
N ALA A 213 -11.92 0.21 -21.45
CA ALA A 213 -12.00 0.66 -22.84
C ALA A 213 -12.68 -0.39 -23.74
N LEU A 214 -12.32 -1.66 -23.57
CA LEU A 214 -12.92 -2.81 -24.24
C LEU A 214 -14.40 -2.98 -23.89
N THR A 215 -14.77 -2.72 -22.63
CA THR A 215 -16.15 -2.69 -22.19
C THR A 215 -16.89 -1.58 -22.92
N VAL A 216 -16.39 -0.34 -22.94
CA VAL A 216 -17.00 0.78 -23.68
C VAL A 216 -17.15 0.47 -25.17
N ALA A 217 -16.18 -0.23 -25.77
CA ALA A 217 -16.23 -0.68 -27.16
C ALA A 217 -17.24 -1.82 -27.44
N GLY A 218 -17.89 -2.37 -26.42
CA GLY A 218 -18.93 -3.40 -26.56
C GLY A 218 -18.39 -4.82 -26.68
N THR A 219 -17.14 -5.05 -26.26
CA THR A 219 -16.51 -6.38 -26.34
C THR A 219 -16.77 -7.17 -25.06
N ARG A 220 -17.04 -8.48 -25.20
CA ARG A 220 -17.29 -9.38 -24.05
C ARG A 220 -16.07 -9.58 -23.16
N TRP A 221 -14.86 -9.34 -23.69
CA TRP A 221 -13.60 -9.43 -22.96
C TRP A 221 -13.37 -8.28 -21.98
N GLY A 222 -14.04 -7.14 -22.16
CA GLY A 222 -13.81 -5.95 -21.34
C GLY A 222 -14.10 -6.18 -19.86
N THR A 223 -15.26 -6.75 -19.55
CA THR A 223 -15.69 -7.08 -18.18
C THR A 223 -14.72 -8.06 -17.51
N LEU A 224 -14.28 -9.10 -18.25
CA LEU A 224 -13.33 -10.08 -17.73
C LEU A 224 -11.98 -9.45 -17.40
N LEU A 225 -11.42 -8.66 -18.32
CA LEU A 225 -10.12 -8.03 -18.13
C LEU A 225 -10.15 -6.98 -17.01
N THR A 226 -11.27 -6.26 -16.87
CA THR A 226 -11.53 -5.37 -15.73
C THR A 226 -11.54 -6.15 -14.41
N GLY A 227 -12.21 -7.31 -14.40
CA GLY A 227 -12.25 -8.24 -13.28
C GLY A 227 -10.86 -8.72 -12.84
N ILE A 228 -10.04 -9.13 -13.79
CA ILE A 228 -8.65 -9.58 -13.56
C ILE A 228 -7.82 -8.43 -12.96
N GLY A 229 -7.86 -7.24 -13.57
CA GLY A 229 -7.13 -6.07 -13.06
C GLY A 229 -7.52 -5.74 -11.62
N GLY A 230 -8.82 -5.64 -11.34
CA GLY A 230 -9.32 -5.41 -9.98
C GLY A 230 -8.91 -6.50 -8.98
N THR A 231 -8.96 -7.77 -9.38
CA THR A 231 -8.56 -8.91 -8.52
C THR A 231 -7.09 -8.82 -8.13
N VAL A 232 -6.21 -8.55 -9.10
CA VAL A 232 -4.76 -8.45 -8.83
C VAL A 232 -4.49 -7.29 -7.88
N LEU A 233 -5.14 -6.14 -8.05
CA LEU A 233 -5.00 -5.02 -7.12
C LEU A 233 -5.45 -5.38 -5.70
N ALA A 234 -6.59 -6.06 -5.54
CA ALA A 234 -7.03 -6.50 -4.22
C ALA A 234 -6.05 -7.46 -3.54
N LEU A 235 -5.45 -8.39 -4.29
CA LEU A 235 -4.45 -9.32 -3.76
C LEU A 235 -3.17 -8.62 -3.32
N LEU A 236 -2.78 -7.54 -4.00
CA LEU A 236 -1.61 -6.75 -3.64
C LEU A 236 -1.84 -5.90 -2.39
N THR A 237 -3.05 -5.34 -2.24
CA THR A 237 -3.37 -4.40 -1.16
C THR A 237 -3.94 -5.08 0.09
N VAL A 238 -4.23 -6.38 0.07
CA VAL A 238 -4.82 -7.08 1.24
C VAL A 238 -3.88 -7.09 2.45
N SER A 239 -2.57 -7.12 2.23
CA SER A 239 -1.56 -7.01 3.30
C SER A 239 -1.56 -5.65 3.99
N ASP A 240 -2.11 -4.61 3.35
CA ASP A 240 -2.14 -3.25 3.89
C ASP A 240 -3.41 -2.97 4.70
N THR A 241 -4.22 -4.02 4.96
CA THR A 241 -5.45 -3.91 5.77
C THR A 241 -5.18 -3.77 7.27
N ASP A 242 -3.92 -3.91 7.71
CA ASP A 242 -3.48 -3.54 9.07
C ASP A 242 -3.75 -2.04 9.33
N SER A 243 -3.79 -1.22 8.27
CA SER A 243 -4.24 0.18 8.35
C SER A 243 -5.63 0.36 8.96
N PHE A 244 -6.50 -0.66 8.95
CA PHE A 244 -7.83 -0.60 9.56
C PHE A 244 -7.80 -0.73 11.08
N ALA A 245 -6.71 -1.21 11.66
CA ALA A 245 -6.55 -1.43 13.10
C ALA A 245 -5.51 -0.49 13.71
N ASP A 246 -4.46 -0.17 12.96
CA ASP A 246 -3.36 0.65 13.46
C ASP A 246 -3.68 2.15 13.39
N ALA A 247 -3.19 2.87 14.39
CA ALA A 247 -3.44 4.30 14.54
C ALA A 247 -2.48 5.14 13.69
N VAL A 248 -1.25 4.68 13.52
CA VAL A 248 -0.19 5.37 12.80
C VAL A 248 0.13 4.60 11.53
N LEU A 249 0.09 5.30 10.40
CA LEU A 249 0.36 4.73 9.09
C LEU A 249 1.60 5.38 8.51
N PRO A 250 2.49 4.62 7.85
CA PRO A 250 3.55 5.17 7.02
C PRO A 250 2.93 5.73 5.72
N TYR A 251 2.25 6.87 5.84
CA TYR A 251 1.54 7.54 4.75
C TYR A 251 1.74 9.05 4.80
N ALA A 252 2.08 9.67 3.66
CA ALA A 252 2.45 11.09 3.61
C ALA A 252 1.26 12.05 3.73
N TRP A 253 0.02 11.55 3.61
CA TRP A 253 -1.20 12.36 3.66
C TRP A 253 -2.10 11.93 4.82
N ASP A 254 -3.36 12.38 4.81
CA ASP A 254 -4.33 12.03 5.83
C ASP A 254 -4.50 10.49 5.92
N PRO A 255 -4.33 9.88 7.11
CA PRO A 255 -4.48 8.43 7.29
C PRO A 255 -5.88 7.89 6.94
N THR A 256 -6.91 8.72 6.93
CA THR A 256 -8.26 8.32 6.50
C THR A 256 -8.29 8.08 5.00
N LEU A 257 -7.52 8.87 4.23
CA LEU A 257 -7.43 8.71 2.78
C LEU A 257 -6.79 7.36 2.41
N ASP A 258 -5.75 6.95 3.14
CA ASP A 258 -5.15 5.63 2.97
C ASP A 258 -6.16 4.51 3.23
N ARG A 259 -6.89 4.57 4.36
CA ARG A 259 -7.90 3.57 4.69
C ARG A 259 -9.04 3.51 3.66
N ILE A 260 -9.48 4.65 3.14
CA ILE A 260 -10.47 4.71 2.05
C ILE A 260 -9.90 4.07 0.78
N ALA A 261 -8.65 4.36 0.44
CA ALA A 261 -7.97 3.81 -0.73
C ALA A 261 -7.79 2.29 -0.62
N THR A 262 -7.35 1.79 0.54
CA THR A 262 -7.19 0.37 0.86
C THR A 262 -8.55 -0.36 0.82
N ALA A 263 -9.56 0.15 1.52
CA ALA A 263 -10.92 -0.41 1.50
C ALA A 263 -11.54 -0.39 0.09
N GLY A 264 -11.32 0.70 -0.64
CA GLY A 264 -11.71 0.88 -2.04
C GLY A 264 -11.11 -0.21 -2.93
N THR A 265 -9.78 -0.35 -2.89
CA THR A 265 -9.03 -1.27 -3.73
C THR A 265 -9.38 -2.73 -3.42
N VAL A 266 -9.33 -3.12 -2.14
CA VAL A 266 -9.63 -4.49 -1.70
C VAL A 266 -11.10 -4.84 -1.95
N GLY A 267 -12.02 -3.99 -1.48
CA GLY A 267 -13.45 -4.22 -1.60
C GLY A 267 -13.90 -4.32 -3.07
N LEU A 268 -13.57 -3.33 -3.88
CA LEU A 268 -13.93 -3.34 -5.30
C LEU A 268 -13.26 -4.51 -6.03
N GLY A 269 -11.98 -4.78 -5.80
CA GLY A 269 -11.26 -5.87 -6.44
C GLY A 269 -11.83 -7.26 -6.12
N VAL A 270 -12.24 -7.52 -4.87
CA VAL A 270 -12.93 -8.75 -4.49
C VAL A 270 -14.28 -8.90 -5.19
N GLY A 271 -15.08 -7.83 -5.27
CA GLY A 271 -16.34 -7.89 -6.02
C GLY A 271 -16.16 -8.05 -7.54
N LEU A 272 -15.09 -7.47 -8.08
CA LEU A 272 -14.69 -7.60 -9.48
C LEU A 272 -14.17 -9.01 -9.83
N LEU A 273 -13.55 -9.72 -8.89
CA LEU A 273 -13.22 -11.15 -9.03
C LEU A 273 -14.48 -11.98 -9.31
N LEU A 274 -15.52 -11.81 -8.49
CA LEU A 274 -16.80 -12.50 -8.67
C LEU A 274 -17.47 -12.14 -10.00
N THR A 275 -17.31 -10.88 -10.43
CA THR A 275 -17.76 -10.41 -11.73
C THR A 275 -17.04 -11.12 -12.89
N GLY A 276 -15.73 -11.32 -12.77
CA GLY A 276 -14.93 -12.08 -13.73
C GLY A 276 -15.44 -13.52 -13.90
N PHE A 277 -15.75 -14.21 -12.81
CA PHE A 277 -16.36 -15.55 -12.86
C PHE A 277 -17.73 -15.55 -13.56
N ALA A 278 -18.58 -14.57 -13.27
CA ALA A 278 -19.88 -14.45 -13.95
C ALA A 278 -19.72 -14.21 -15.46
N ALA A 279 -18.76 -13.37 -15.87
CA ALA A 279 -18.44 -13.13 -17.26
C ALA A 279 -17.89 -14.38 -17.96
N LEU A 280 -16.97 -15.12 -17.32
CA LEU A 280 -16.45 -16.40 -17.85
C LEU A 280 -17.57 -17.40 -18.08
N ARG A 281 -18.45 -17.58 -17.09
CA ARG A 281 -19.59 -18.50 -17.19
C ARG A 281 -20.52 -18.13 -18.35
N ALA A 282 -20.74 -16.85 -18.59
CA ALA A 282 -21.56 -16.38 -19.71
C ALA A 282 -20.91 -16.55 -21.08
N MET A 283 -19.59 -16.78 -21.14
CA MET A 283 -18.85 -17.03 -22.38
C MET A 283 -18.75 -18.52 -22.72
N THR A 284 -18.94 -19.42 -21.75
CA THR A 284 -18.96 -20.86 -21.99
C THR A 284 -20.25 -21.25 -22.72
N PRO A 285 -20.18 -21.87 -23.92
CA PRO A 285 -21.36 -22.35 -24.64
C PRO A 285 -22.09 -23.44 -23.84
N ASP A 286 -23.44 -23.43 -23.83
CA ASP A 286 -24.28 -24.42 -23.15
C ASP A 286 -24.25 -25.84 -23.79
N THR A 287 -23.40 -26.07 -24.79
CA THR A 287 -23.38 -27.32 -25.55
C THR A 287 -22.23 -28.23 -25.13
N LEU A 288 -22.50 -29.16 -24.21
CA LEU A 288 -22.12 -30.53 -24.55
C LEU A 288 -23.13 -30.95 -25.60
N PRO A 289 -22.73 -31.28 -26.84
CA PRO A 289 -23.63 -31.93 -27.76
C PRO A 289 -24.28 -33.08 -26.99
N ASP A 290 -25.60 -33.23 -27.09
CA ASP A 290 -26.21 -34.55 -26.97
C ASP A 290 -25.37 -35.42 -27.90
N GLN A 291 -24.40 -36.14 -27.33
CA GLN A 291 -23.82 -37.31 -27.95
C GLN A 291 -25.02 -38.22 -28.04
N ALA A 292 -25.73 -38.11 -29.16
CA ALA A 292 -26.76 -39.02 -29.58
C ALA A 292 -26.20 -40.40 -29.31
N VAL A 293 -26.66 -41.03 -28.24
CA VAL A 293 -26.42 -42.44 -28.00
C VAL A 293 -26.93 -43.10 -29.28
N PRO A 294 -26.07 -43.72 -30.10
CA PRO A 294 -26.51 -44.32 -31.35
C PRO A 294 -27.64 -45.30 -31.03
N GLU A 295 -28.78 -45.14 -31.68
CA GLU A 295 -30.00 -45.93 -31.46
C GLU A 295 -29.86 -47.38 -31.97
N GLU A 296 -28.64 -47.86 -32.25
CA GLU A 296 -28.37 -49.17 -32.85
C GLU A 296 -28.19 -50.32 -31.83
N ALA A 297 -28.70 -50.17 -30.60
CA ALA A 297 -28.65 -51.24 -29.57
C ALA A 297 -30.01 -51.53 -28.90
N ARG A 298 -31.10 -51.59 -29.69
CA ARG A 298 -32.40 -52.15 -29.26
C ARG A 298 -32.96 -53.12 -30.28
#